data_AF-Q2R1P8-F1
#
_entry.id   AF-Q2R1P8-F1
#
_cell.length_a   1.000
_cell.length_b   1.000
_cell.length_c   1.000
_cell.angle_alpha   90.00
_cell.angle_beta   90.00
_cell.angle_gamma   90.00
#
_symmetry.space_group_name_H-M   'P 1'
#
loop_
_entity.id
_entity.type
_entity.pdbx_description
1 polymer ?
#
loop_
_entity_poly.entity_id
_entity_poly.type
_entity_poly.pdbx_seq_one_letter_code
_entity_poly.pdbx_strand_id
1 'polypeptide(L)'
;MVCRKDPLVACQTPTVQLEIHKGDDAFNGQNFGLDVIFDESMDNNKEDEVTMTYARYCSARDHVRSGKKNKEICHPCFFKFDQVVPIHKNEIKSHISNKHNTDGFLCPSSGCTVRACTLGDIGLHHLFCHEKKNGWWTYYL
;
A
#
# COMPACT_ATOMS: atom_id res chain seq x y z
N MET A 1 32.99 -57.52 1.97
CA MET A 1 31.75 -57.19 1.24
C MET A 1 31.67 -55.68 1.13
N VAL A 2 31.66 -55.18 -0.10
CA VAL A 2 31.75 -53.76 -0.47
C VAL A 2 30.34 -53.24 -0.71
N CYS A 3 30.02 -52.03 -0.22
CA CYS A 3 29.16 -51.02 -0.86
C CYS A 3 29.10 -49.78 0.07
N ARG A 4 29.87 -48.71 -0.20
CA ARG A 4 29.57 -47.53 -1.06
C ARG A 4 28.62 -46.54 -0.33
N LYS A 5 29.11 -45.42 0.22
CA LYS A 5 29.51 -44.12 -0.39
C LYS A 5 28.32 -43.24 -0.83
N ASP A 6 28.14 -42.16 -0.07
CA ASP A 6 27.82 -40.75 -0.47
C ASP A 6 26.45 -40.44 -1.11
N PRO A 7 25.99 -39.15 -1.24
CA PRO A 7 26.45 -37.89 -0.61
C PRO A 7 25.33 -36.94 -0.12
N LEU A 8 25.79 -35.86 0.52
CA LEU A 8 25.18 -34.53 0.70
C LEU A 8 24.36 -34.06 -0.52
N VAL A 9 23.11 -33.65 -0.29
CA VAL A 9 22.31 -32.91 -1.28
C VAL A 9 22.50 -31.42 -1.05
N ALA A 10 23.20 -30.79 -1.99
CA ALA A 10 23.27 -29.35 -2.15
C ALA A 10 21.92 -28.82 -2.68
N CYS A 11 21.35 -27.82 -2.00
CA CYS A 11 20.27 -27.01 -2.56
C CYS A 11 20.82 -26.17 -3.71
N GLN A 12 20.56 -26.64 -4.92
CA GLN A 12 20.88 -25.94 -6.17
C GLN A 12 20.04 -24.66 -6.26
N THR A 13 20.72 -23.52 -6.40
CA THR A 13 20.12 -22.28 -6.89
C THR A 13 19.84 -22.42 -8.39
N PRO A 14 18.64 -22.08 -8.89
CA PRO A 14 18.46 -21.94 -10.33
C PRO A 14 19.14 -20.65 -10.81
N THR A 15 20.17 -20.83 -11.64
CA THR A 15 20.71 -19.79 -12.53
C THR A 15 19.68 -19.55 -13.63
N VAL A 16 18.92 -18.47 -13.55
CA VAL A 16 18.06 -18.02 -14.66
C VAL A 16 18.90 -17.15 -15.57
N GLN A 17 19.05 -17.59 -16.83
CA GLN A 17 19.67 -16.84 -17.90
C GLN A 17 18.82 -15.60 -18.22
N LEU A 18 19.45 -14.41 -18.22
CA LEU A 18 18.85 -13.19 -18.76
C LEU A 18 18.85 -13.31 -20.28
N GLU A 19 17.69 -13.56 -20.87
CA GLU A 19 17.43 -13.25 -22.27
C GLU A 19 16.72 -11.89 -22.35
N ILE A 20 17.43 -10.91 -22.91
CA ILE A 20 16.94 -9.56 -23.17
C ILE A 20 16.00 -9.66 -24.37
N HIS A 21 14.70 -9.84 -24.13
CA HIS A 21 13.68 -9.62 -25.14
C HIS A 21 13.33 -8.13 -25.19
N LYS A 22 13.68 -7.49 -26.31
CA LYS A 22 13.08 -6.23 -26.76
C LYS A 22 11.70 -6.57 -27.34
N GLY A 23 10.65 -5.94 -26.84
CA GLY A 23 9.32 -6.04 -27.44
C GLY A 23 8.20 -5.65 -26.48
N ASP A 24 7.65 -4.46 -26.73
CA ASP A 24 6.22 -4.15 -26.72
C ASP A 24 5.53 -3.84 -25.38
N ASP A 25 5.43 -2.54 -25.13
CA ASP A 25 4.30 -1.78 -24.57
C ASP A 25 3.13 -2.61 -23.99
N ALA A 26 3.15 -2.78 -22.67
CA ALA A 26 1.99 -3.25 -21.90
C ALA A 26 1.68 -2.31 -20.73
N PHE A 27 1.69 -0.99 -20.98
CA PHE A 27 0.99 0.00 -20.16
C PHE A 27 -0.40 0.23 -20.78
N ASN A 28 -1.18 -0.85 -20.90
CA ASN A 28 -2.53 -0.77 -21.45
C ASN A 28 -3.54 -0.40 -20.36
N GLY A 29 -3.82 0.89 -20.25
CA GLY A 29 -5.18 1.38 -20.07
C GLY A 29 -5.97 0.92 -18.84
N GLN A 30 -5.35 0.85 -17.66
CA GLN A 30 -6.16 0.92 -16.43
C GLN A 30 -6.62 2.37 -16.26
N ASN A 31 -7.72 2.69 -16.95
CA ASN A 31 -8.58 3.82 -16.62
C ASN A 31 -9.12 3.55 -15.21
N PHE A 32 -8.40 4.01 -14.18
CA PHE A 32 -9.02 4.25 -12.89
C PHE A 32 -10.07 5.30 -13.20
N GLY A 33 -11.35 4.93 -13.20
CA GLY A 33 -12.47 5.79 -13.60
C GLY A 33 -12.51 7.09 -12.78
N LEU A 34 -11.62 8.01 -13.15
CA LEU A 34 -11.40 9.33 -12.57
C LEU A 34 -12.44 10.29 -13.15
N ASP A 35 -12.97 9.96 -14.31
CA ASP A 35 -14.07 10.62 -15.03
C ASP A 35 -15.40 10.56 -14.28
N VAL A 36 -15.55 9.67 -13.29
CA VAL A 36 -16.74 9.63 -12.41
C VAL A 36 -16.57 10.51 -11.15
N ILE A 37 -15.38 11.07 -10.91
CA ILE A 37 -15.11 11.89 -9.72
C ILE A 37 -15.32 13.39 -10.01
N PHE A 38 -15.15 13.84 -11.25
CA PHE A 38 -15.34 15.24 -11.65
C PHE A 38 -16.78 15.50 -12.14
N ASP A 39 -17.77 15.29 -11.27
CA ASP A 39 -19.03 16.01 -11.41
C ASP A 39 -18.78 17.45 -10.94
N GLU A 40 -18.72 18.40 -11.87
CA GLU A 40 -18.44 19.83 -11.65
C GLU A 40 -19.47 20.55 -10.75
N SER A 41 -20.40 19.80 -10.14
CA SER A 41 -21.37 20.26 -9.14
C SER A 41 -21.02 19.91 -7.68
N MET A 42 -19.87 19.27 -7.42
CA MET A 42 -19.44 18.91 -6.07
C MET A 42 -19.00 20.14 -5.24
N ASP A 43 -19.77 20.40 -4.19
CA ASP A 43 -19.51 21.35 -3.09
C ASP A 43 -18.03 21.33 -2.64
N ASN A 44 -17.28 22.42 -2.89
CA ASN A 44 -15.87 22.59 -2.54
C ASN A 44 -15.55 22.16 -1.09
N ASN A 45 -16.52 22.24 -0.17
CA ASN A 45 -16.37 21.81 1.22
C ASN A 45 -16.00 20.32 1.39
N LYS A 46 -16.42 19.43 0.48
CA LYS A 46 -16.14 17.99 0.60
C LYS A 46 -14.71 17.63 0.21
N GLU A 47 -14.14 18.32 -0.78
CA GLU A 47 -12.76 18.10 -1.21
C GLU A 47 -11.77 18.51 -0.10
N ASP A 48 -12.10 19.58 0.62
CA ASP A 48 -11.36 20.05 1.79
C ASP A 48 -11.41 19.03 2.94
N GLU A 49 -12.55 18.41 3.23
CA GLU A 49 -12.68 17.42 4.30
C GLU A 49 -11.85 16.15 4.04
N VAL A 50 -11.87 15.63 2.80
CA VAL A 50 -11.05 14.47 2.41
C VAL A 50 -9.58 14.81 2.53
N THR A 51 -9.17 15.99 2.04
CA THR A 51 -7.79 16.46 2.11
C THR A 51 -7.32 16.60 3.55
N MET A 52 -8.13 17.20 4.44
CA MET A 52 -7.84 17.33 5.87
C MET A 52 -7.71 15.98 6.56
N THR A 53 -8.58 15.03 6.23
CA THR A 53 -8.52 13.68 6.80
C THR A 53 -7.24 12.96 6.39
N TYR A 54 -6.87 13.05 5.11
CA TYR A 54 -5.62 12.50 4.62
C TYR A 54 -4.39 13.22 5.17
N ALA A 55 -4.47 14.53 5.44
CA ALA A 55 -3.38 15.25 6.10
C ALA A 55 -3.12 14.69 7.50
N ARG A 56 -4.18 14.45 8.30
CA ARG A 56 -4.08 13.79 9.61
C ARG A 56 -3.53 12.37 9.49
N TYR A 57 -4.02 11.60 8.52
CA TYR A 57 -3.54 10.24 8.25
C TYR A 57 -2.04 10.21 7.93
N CYS A 58 -1.58 11.06 7.02
CA CYS A 58 -0.18 11.11 6.61
C CYS A 58 0.73 11.55 7.76
N SER A 59 0.30 12.55 8.55
CA SER A 59 1.01 12.99 9.75
C SER A 59 1.13 11.86 10.80
N ALA A 60 0.02 11.18 11.11
CA ALA A 60 0.02 10.05 12.03
C ALA A 60 0.89 8.89 11.53
N ARG A 61 0.84 8.61 10.22
CA ARG A 61 1.66 7.59 9.58
C ARG A 61 3.15 7.90 9.68
N ASP A 62 3.54 9.14 9.40
CA ASP A 62 4.93 9.59 9.52
C ASP A 62 5.42 9.45 10.97
N HIS A 63 4.63 9.88 11.94
CA HIS A 63 4.93 9.71 13.36
C HIS A 63 5.13 8.23 13.75
N VAL A 64 4.24 7.34 13.32
CA VAL A 64 4.35 5.90 13.60
C VAL A 64 5.60 5.28 12.97
N ARG A 65 5.99 5.75 11.79
CA ARG A 65 7.16 5.26 11.05
C ARG A 65 8.47 5.88 11.52
N SER A 66 8.41 7.02 12.23
CA SER A 66 9.57 7.67 12.81
C SER A 66 10.29 6.72 13.78
N GLY A 67 11.53 6.36 13.43
CA GLY A 67 12.34 5.38 14.16
C GLY A 67 11.87 3.91 14.08
N LYS A 68 10.76 3.60 13.37
CA LYS A 68 10.15 2.25 13.31
C LYS A 68 9.72 1.89 11.88
N LYS A 69 10.70 1.68 10.99
CA LYS A 69 10.47 1.39 9.55
C LYS A 69 9.60 0.14 9.25
N ASN A 70 9.49 -0.76 10.22
CA ASN A 70 8.76 -2.03 10.10
C ASN A 70 7.32 -1.95 10.61
N LYS A 71 6.88 -0.77 11.06
CA LYS A 71 5.50 -0.52 11.46
C LYS A 71 4.75 0.24 10.39
N GLU A 72 3.45 0.04 10.36
CA GLU A 72 2.50 0.71 9.48
C GLU A 72 1.17 0.88 10.20
N ILE A 73 0.35 1.83 9.74
CA ILE A 73 -1.01 2.03 10.27
C ILE A 73 -2.04 1.34 9.38
N CYS A 74 -3.04 0.71 9.99
CA CYS A 74 -4.16 0.12 9.25
C CYS A 74 -5.08 1.24 8.73
N HIS A 75 -5.24 1.31 7.41
CA HIS A 75 -6.08 2.32 6.75
C HIS A 75 -7.54 2.22 7.20
N PRO A 76 -8.22 1.04 7.17
CA PRO A 76 -9.57 0.92 7.69
C PRO A 76 -9.72 1.28 9.17
N CYS A 77 -8.73 0.97 10.02
CA CYS A 77 -8.76 1.38 11.44
C CYS A 77 -8.78 2.89 11.61
N PHE A 78 -7.98 3.60 10.82
CA PHE A 78 -7.93 5.05 10.87
C PHE A 78 -9.21 5.67 10.33
N PHE A 79 -9.62 5.32 9.12
CA PHE A 79 -10.73 6.02 8.45
C PHE A 79 -12.12 5.63 8.98
N LYS A 80 -12.30 4.43 9.53
CA LYS A 80 -13.62 4.00 10.06
C LYS A 80 -13.76 4.18 11.57
N PHE A 81 -12.66 4.20 12.31
CA PHE A 81 -12.69 4.17 13.78
C PHE A 81 -11.84 5.26 14.43
N ASP A 82 -11.16 6.11 13.65
CA ASP A 82 -10.21 7.13 14.13
C ASP A 82 -9.12 6.55 15.05
N GLN A 83 -8.70 5.31 14.77
CA GLN A 83 -7.70 4.59 15.57
C GLN A 83 -6.34 4.53 14.88
N VAL A 84 -5.32 5.11 15.52
CA VAL A 84 -3.92 4.96 15.13
C VAL A 84 -3.32 3.75 15.86
N VAL A 85 -3.38 2.58 15.21
CA VAL A 85 -2.77 1.35 15.73
C VAL A 85 -1.52 1.00 14.92
N PRO A 86 -0.32 1.10 15.51
CA PRO A 86 0.91 0.67 14.85
C PRO A 86 0.97 -0.85 14.75
N ILE A 87 0.96 -1.38 13.53
CA ILE A 87 0.97 -2.81 13.24
C ILE A 87 2.27 -3.15 12.51
N HIS A 88 2.83 -4.33 12.77
CA HIS A 88 4.00 -4.77 12.02
C HIS A 88 3.61 -5.02 10.56
N LYS A 89 4.45 -4.61 9.60
CA LYS A 89 4.11 -4.71 8.16
C LYS A 89 3.71 -6.12 7.71
N ASN A 90 4.37 -7.14 8.26
CA ASN A 90 4.08 -8.54 7.96
C ASN A 90 2.72 -9.04 8.53
N GLU A 91 2.16 -8.30 9.49
CA GLU A 91 0.92 -8.64 10.19
C GLU A 91 -0.27 -7.79 9.68
N ILE A 92 -0.04 -6.84 8.76
CA ILE A 92 -1.10 -5.97 8.26
C ILE A 92 -2.21 -6.78 7.57
N LYS A 93 -1.84 -7.84 6.82
CA LYS A 93 -2.80 -8.69 6.11
C LYS A 93 -3.68 -9.47 7.10
N SER A 94 -3.07 -10.13 8.09
CA SER A 94 -3.80 -10.88 9.09
C SER A 94 -4.67 -9.98 9.96
N HIS A 95 -4.18 -8.79 10.32
CA HIS A 95 -4.96 -7.79 11.04
C HIS A 95 -6.23 -7.40 10.30
N ILE A 96 -6.14 -7.09 9.01
CA ILE A 96 -7.31 -6.66 8.23
C ILE A 96 -8.29 -7.82 8.03
N SER A 97 -7.78 -9.02 7.75
CA SER A 97 -8.62 -10.22 7.61
C SER A 97 -9.42 -10.49 8.89
N ASN A 98 -8.78 -10.42 10.06
CA ASN A 98 -9.42 -10.71 11.34
C ASN A 98 -10.32 -9.57 11.86
N LYS A 99 -9.91 -8.30 11.70
CA LYS A 99 -10.62 -7.14 12.30
C LYS A 99 -11.66 -6.53 11.36
N HIS A 100 -11.46 -6.66 10.05
CA HIS A 100 -12.30 -6.03 9.04
C HIS A 100 -13.00 -7.03 8.11
N ASN A 101 -12.86 -8.34 8.36
CA ASN A 101 -13.48 -9.42 7.59
C ASN A 101 -13.22 -9.31 6.07
N THR A 102 -12.01 -8.88 5.71
CA THR A 102 -11.59 -8.73 4.31
C THR A 102 -10.07 -8.85 4.20
N ASP A 103 -9.57 -9.34 3.08
CA ASP A 103 -8.13 -9.33 2.80
C ASP A 103 -7.61 -7.95 2.37
N GLY A 104 -8.53 -7.05 1.99
CA GLY A 104 -8.23 -5.70 1.50
C GLY A 104 -7.48 -5.68 0.16
N PHE A 105 -7.60 -4.54 -0.53
CA PHE A 105 -6.83 -4.26 -1.75
C PHE A 105 -5.46 -3.72 -1.35
N LEU A 106 -4.39 -4.26 -1.92
CA LEU A 106 -3.02 -3.82 -1.66
C LEU A 106 -2.67 -2.61 -2.54
N CYS A 107 -2.00 -1.61 -1.97
CA CYS A 107 -1.47 -0.49 -2.74
C CYS A 107 -0.44 -0.98 -3.78
N PRO A 108 -0.52 -0.53 -5.05
CA PRO A 108 0.42 -0.97 -6.10
C PRO A 108 1.83 -0.36 -5.97
N SER A 109 2.01 0.69 -5.16
CA SER A 109 3.31 1.35 -4.98
C SER A 109 4.33 0.40 -4.37
N SER A 110 5.50 0.28 -5.01
CA SER A 110 6.58 -0.61 -4.57
C SER A 110 6.98 -0.33 -3.11
N GLY A 111 7.02 -1.39 -2.30
CA GLY A 111 7.36 -1.32 -0.87
C GLY A 111 6.25 -0.75 0.03
N CYS A 112 5.10 -0.37 -0.51
CA CYS A 112 3.93 0.00 0.28
C CYS A 112 3.17 -1.26 0.71
N THR A 113 2.90 -1.37 2.02
CA THR A 113 2.17 -2.50 2.60
C THR A 113 0.75 -2.12 3.02
N VAL A 114 0.31 -0.90 2.70
CA VAL A 114 -1.02 -0.42 3.05
C VAL A 114 -2.06 -1.18 2.24
N ARG A 115 -3.13 -1.57 2.94
CA ARG A 115 -4.30 -2.24 2.38
C ARG A 115 -5.55 -1.50 2.83
N ALA A 116 -6.53 -1.37 1.93
CA ALA A 116 -7.82 -0.72 2.22
C ALA A 116 -9.00 -1.61 1.82
N CYS A 117 -10.21 -1.27 2.28
CA CYS A 117 -11.41 -2.06 2.04
C CYS A 117 -11.95 -1.93 0.62
N THR A 118 -11.67 -0.81 -0.07
CA THR A 118 -12.16 -0.54 -1.43
C THR A 118 -11.02 -0.11 -2.35
N LEU A 119 -11.22 -0.24 -3.66
CA LEU A 119 -10.27 0.28 -4.66
C LEU A 119 -10.20 1.81 -4.66
N GLY A 120 -11.33 2.49 -4.40
CA GLY A 120 -11.37 3.95 -4.29
C GLY A 120 -10.48 4.47 -3.16
N ASP A 121 -10.51 3.81 -2.00
CA ASP A 121 -9.62 4.13 -0.87
C ASP A 121 -8.14 3.94 -1.22
N ILE A 122 -7.82 2.93 -2.03
CA ILE A 122 -6.45 2.73 -2.54
C ILE A 122 -6.05 3.81 -3.53
N GLY A 123 -6.96 4.26 -4.40
CA GLY A 123 -6.74 5.40 -5.28
C GLY A 123 -6.40 6.66 -4.50
N LEU A 124 -7.20 7.00 -3.48
CA LEU A 124 -6.94 8.15 -2.61
C LEU A 124 -5.64 7.97 -1.82
N HIS A 125 -5.37 6.77 -1.29
CA HIS A 125 -4.08 6.49 -0.66
C HIS A 125 -2.90 6.73 -1.61
N HIS A 126 -3.02 6.31 -2.88
CA HIS A 126 -1.99 6.54 -3.88
C HIS A 126 -1.74 8.03 -4.12
N LEU A 127 -2.81 8.79 -4.41
CA LEU A 127 -2.76 10.22 -4.62
C LEU A 127 -2.11 10.96 -3.43
N PHE A 128 -2.60 10.75 -2.21
CA PHE A 128 -2.16 11.53 -1.04
C PHE A 128 -0.85 11.03 -0.43
N CYS A 129 -0.52 9.74 -0.50
CA CYS A 129 0.69 9.20 0.14
C CYS A 129 1.86 8.96 -0.81
N HIS A 130 1.63 8.92 -2.12
CA HIS A 130 2.67 8.61 -3.10
C HIS A 130 2.88 9.70 -4.15
N GLU A 131 1.81 10.36 -4.63
CA GLU A 131 1.94 11.41 -5.65
C GLU A 131 2.23 12.79 -5.04
N LYS A 132 1.60 13.13 -3.91
CA LYS A 132 1.91 14.39 -3.22
C LYS A 132 3.31 14.38 -2.61
N LYS A 133 3.97 15.54 -2.63
CA LYS A 133 5.30 15.75 -2.04
C LYS A 133 5.29 15.34 -0.56
N ASN A 134 6.32 14.62 -0.11
CA ASN A 134 6.46 14.24 1.29
C ASN A 134 6.38 15.48 2.21
N GLY A 135 5.58 15.40 3.27
CA GLY A 135 5.32 16.52 4.17
C GLY A 135 4.22 17.49 3.73
N TRP A 136 3.53 17.27 2.61
CA TRP A 136 2.45 18.17 2.15
C TRP A 136 1.37 18.45 3.19
N TRP A 137 1.15 17.51 4.12
CA TRP A 137 0.14 17.63 5.17
C TRP A 137 0.42 18.76 6.16
N THR A 138 1.65 19.28 6.25
CA THR A 138 2.00 20.40 7.15
C THR A 138 1.39 21.74 6.71
N TYR A 139 0.84 21.84 5.50
CA TYR A 139 0.10 23.02 5.08
C TYR A 139 -1.34 23.05 5.61
N TYR A 140 -1.81 21.91 6.15
CA TYR A 140 -3.20 21.69 6.57
C TYR A 140 -3.34 21.41 8.08
N LEU A 141 -2.23 21.21 8.79
CA LEU A 141 -2.14 20.92 10.23
C LEU A 141 -1.27 21.97 10.91
#